data_AF-A0AAI9FGC7-F1
#
_entry.id   AF-A0AAI9FGC7-F1
#
_cell.length_a   1.000
_cell.length_b   1.000
_cell.length_c   1.000
_cell.angle_alpha   90.00
_cell.angle_beta   90.00
_cell.angle_gamma   90.00
#
_symmetry.space_group_name_H-M   'P 1'
#
loop_
_entity.id
_entity.type
_entity.pdbx_description
1 polymer ?
#
loop_
_entity_poly.entity_id
_entity_poly.type
_entity_poly.pdbx_seq_one_letter_code
_entity_poly.pdbx_strand_id
1 'polypeptide(L)' 'MKHREIRAAVLSALKENISERVSWFDGRPVFIDEQELPAVAVYLTDASAADEFVDEGTWEATLHIEVFLRAKE' A
#
# COMPACT_ATOMS: atom_id res chain seq x y z
N MET A 1 4.59 -9.43 -11.84
CA MET A 1 5.53 -8.33 -11.49
C MET A 1 5.51 -8.24 -9.98
N LYS A 2 6.66 -8.41 -9.32
CA LYS A 2 6.75 -8.61 -7.86
C LYS A 2 6.07 -7.52 -7.03
N HIS A 3 6.19 -6.25 -7.42
CA HIS A 3 5.53 -5.14 -6.72
C HIS A 3 4.02 -5.34 -6.61
N ARG A 4 3.35 -5.76 -7.70
CA ARG A 4 1.90 -6.00 -7.70
C ARG A 4 1.53 -7.21 -6.83
N GLU A 5 2.33 -8.27 -6.87
CA GLU A 5 2.10 -9.48 -6.07
C GLU A 5 2.19 -9.18 -4.57
N ILE A 6 3.19 -8.41 -4.14
CA ILE A 6 3.36 -7.98 -2.74
C ILE A 6 2.12 -7.20 -2.27
N ARG A 7 1.72 -6.16 -3.01
CA ARG A 7 0.57 -5.32 -2.62
C ARG A 7 -0.74 -6.10 -2.64
N ALA A 8 -0.93 -6.99 -3.62
CA ALA A 8 -2.12 -7.83 -3.69
C ALA A 8 -2.21 -8.80 -2.50
N ALA A 9 -1.11 -9.40 -2.07
CA ALA A 9 -1.09 -10.27 -0.89
C ALA A 9 -1.46 -9.52 0.39
N VAL A 10 -0.91 -8.32 0.58
CA VAL A 10 -1.23 -7.45 1.72
C VAL A 10 -2.70 -7.02 1.68
N LEU A 11 -3.19 -6.56 0.52
CA LEU A 11 -4.60 -6.18 0.36
C LEU A 11 -5.55 -7.34 0.62
N SER A 12 -5.22 -8.57 0.20
CA SER A 12 -6.03 -9.75 0.48
C SER A 12 -6.13 -9.99 2.00
N ALA A 13 -4.98 -10.03 2.67
CA ALA A 13 -4.93 -10.24 4.12
C ALA A 13 -5.69 -9.15 4.89
N LEU A 14 -5.56 -7.88 4.49
CA LEU A 14 -6.31 -6.79 5.11
C LEU A 14 -7.83 -6.93 4.90
N LYS A 15 -8.27 -7.24 3.67
CA LYS A 15 -9.69 -7.42 3.34
C LYS A 15 -10.34 -8.62 4.01
N GLU A 16 -9.56 -9.66 4.29
CA GLU A 16 -10.02 -10.85 5.01
C GLU A 16 -10.22 -10.59 6.51
N ASN A 17 -9.48 -9.63 7.08
CA ASN A 17 -9.45 -9.39 8.52
C ASN A 17 -10.16 -8.09 8.96
N ILE A 18 -10.45 -7.17 8.04
CA ILE A 18 -11.17 -5.92 8.32
C ILE A 18 -12.61 -6.07 7.83
N SER A 19 -13.55 -6.01 8.77
CA SER A 19 -14.98 -6.24 8.50
C SER A 19 -15.75 -4.94 8.24
N GLU A 20 -15.18 -3.81 8.63
CA GLU A 20 -15.73 -2.48 8.46
C GLU A 20 -15.76 -2.08 6.99
N ARG A 21 -16.72 -1.22 6.63
CA ARG A 21 -16.76 -0.64 5.29
C ARG A 21 -15.62 0.36 5.13
N VAL A 22 -14.64 -0.03 4.33
CA VAL A 22 -13.45 0.76 3.99
C VAL A 22 -13.26 0.76 2.47
N SER A 23 -12.84 1.88 1.90
CA SER A 23 -12.42 1.94 0.49
C SER A 23 -10.95 1.53 0.36
N TRP A 24 -10.64 0.70 -0.64
CA TRP A 24 -9.31 0.10 -0.79
C TRP A 24 -8.59 0.63 -2.02
N PHE A 25 -7.35 1.07 -1.86
CA PHE A 25 -6.51 1.58 -2.95
C PHE A 25 -5.25 0.72 -3.12
N ASP A 26 -4.99 0.27 -4.36
CA ASP A 26 -3.74 -0.38 -4.78
C ASP A 26 -2.79 0.66 -5.41
N GLY A 27 -2.07 1.40 -4.56
CA GLY A 27 -1.38 2.63 -4.91
C GLY A 27 -1.78 3.78 -4.00
N ARG A 28 -0.92 4.80 -3.90
CA ARG A 28 -1.25 6.01 -3.13
C ARG A 28 -2.20 6.90 -3.96
N PRO A 29 -3.43 7.16 -3.49
CA PRO A 29 -4.35 8.04 -4.21
C PRO A 29 -3.84 9.49 -4.19
N VAL A 30 -3.97 10.20 -5.31
CA VAL A 30 -3.66 11.64 -5.40
C VAL A 30 -4.77 12.48 -4.78
N PHE A 31 -6.01 11.98 -4.85
CA PHE A 31 -7.21 12.59 -4.32
C PHE A 31 -8.12 11.49 -3.75
N ILE A 32 -8.84 11.79 -2.67
CA ILE A 32 -9.83 10.90 -2.04
C ILE A 32 -11.10 11.71 -1.83
N ASP A 33 -12.24 11.21 -2.30
CA ASP A 33 -13.55 11.80 -2.04
C ASP A 33 -13.99 11.53 -0.59
N GLU A 34 -14.74 12.46 0.01
CA GLU A 34 -15.27 12.25 1.37
C GLU A 34 -16.12 10.98 1.50
N GLN A 35 -16.80 10.55 0.44
CA GLN A 35 -17.63 9.35 0.40
C GLN A 35 -16.79 8.07 0.39
N GLU A 36 -15.51 8.15 0.05
CA GLU A 36 -14.58 7.03 0.06
C GLU A 36 -13.96 6.81 1.45
N LEU A 37 -14.15 7.73 2.39
CA LEU A 37 -13.63 7.62 3.75
C LEU A 37 -14.53 6.74 4.64
N PRO A 38 -13.97 5.89 5.52
CA PRO A 38 -12.54 5.64 5.72
C PRO A 38 -11.90 4.86 4.55
N ALA A 39 -10.65 5.18 4.23
CA ALA A 39 -9.92 4.55 3.14
C ALA A 39 -8.58 3.98 3.61
N VAL A 40 -8.14 2.90 2.96
CA VAL A 40 -6.82 2.29 3.17
C VAL A 40 -6.12 2.14 1.83
N ALA A 41 -4.89 2.64 1.74
CA ALA A 41 -4.03 2.49 0.57
C ALA A 41 -2.82 1.62 0.89
N VAL A 42 -2.47 0.73 -0.04
CA VAL A 42 -1.25 -0.09 0.02
C VAL A 42 -0.36 0.25 -1.16
N TYR A 43 0.88 0.67 -0.92
CA TYR A 43 1.80 1.07 -1.99
C TYR A 43 3.27 0.88 -1.61
N LEU A 44 4.14 0.87 -2.62
CA LEU A 44 5.59 0.78 -2.46
C LEU A 44 6.22 2.12 -2.89
N THR A 45 7.17 2.63 -2.12
CA THR A 45 8.05 3.74 -2.52
C THR A 45 9.51 3.31 -2.48
N ASP A 46 10.37 4.11 -3.11
CA ASP A 46 11.82 3.98 -3.00
C ASP A 46 12.34 2.59 -3.41
N ALA A 47 11.73 2.00 -4.44
CA ALA A 47 12.14 0.70 -4.95
C ALA A 47 13.45 0.83 -5.73
N SER A 48 14.54 0.30 -5.17
CA SER A 48 15.88 0.32 -5.76
C SER A 48 16.53 -1.05 -5.69
N ALA A 49 17.51 -1.27 -6.57
CA ALA A 49 18.45 -2.37 -6.39
C ALA A 49 19.24 -2.12 -5.10
N ALA A 50 19.40 -3.14 -4.26
CA ALA A 50 20.16 -3.02 -3.03
C ALA A 50 21.66 -2.99 -3.35
N ASP A 51 22.37 -1.98 -2.85
CA ASP A 51 23.80 -1.78 -3.13
C ASP A 51 24.72 -2.74 -2.33
N GLU A 52 24.17 -3.44 -1.33
CA GLU A 52 24.97 -4.28 -0.41
C GLU A 52 25.51 -5.57 -1.05
N PHE A 53 24.90 -6.07 -2.14
CA PHE A 53 25.31 -7.32 -2.77
C PHE A 53 25.24 -7.23 -4.30
N VAL A 54 26.41 -7.00 -4.91
CA VAL A 54 26.59 -6.70 -6.34
C VAL A 54 26.05 -7.78 -7.30
N ASP A 55 25.91 -9.04 -6.84
CA ASP A 55 25.53 -10.18 -7.69
C ASP A 55 24.19 -10.86 -7.32
N GLU A 56 23.47 -10.39 -6.31
CA GLU A 56 22.29 -11.13 -5.80
C GLU A 56 20.95 -10.68 -6.41
N GLY A 57 20.92 -9.61 -7.20
CA GLY A 57 19.67 -9.11 -7.81
C GLY A 57 18.60 -8.73 -6.78
N THR A 58 19.04 -8.37 -5.57
CA THR A 58 18.20 -8.01 -4.43
C THR A 58 17.63 -6.61 -4.61
N TRP A 59 16.37 -6.43 -4.22
CA TRP A 59 15.67 -5.14 -4.25
C TRP A 59 15.21 -4.78 -2.85
N GLU A 60 15.25 -3.49 -2.57
CA GLU A 60 14.70 -2.88 -1.36
C GLU A 60 13.61 -1.88 -1.75
N ALA A 61 12.61 -1.71 -0.88
CA ALA A 61 11.52 -0.75 -1.04
C ALA A 61 10.83 -0.53 0.31
N THR A 62 10.16 0.62 0.47
CA THR A 62 9.28 0.87 1.62
C THR A 62 7.84 0.47 1.27
N LEU A 63 7.25 -0.44 2.05
CA LEU A 63 5.84 -0.81 1.95
C LEU A 63 5.00 0.04 2.90
N HIS A 64 4.06 0.81 2.34
CA HIS A 64 3.13 1.66 3.07
C HIS A 64 1.76 1.01 3.17
N ILE A 65 1.15 1.11 4.35
CA ILE A 65 -0.27 0.85 4.60
C ILE A 65 -0.81 2.12 5.26
N GLU A 66 -1.41 3.01 4.46
CA GLU A 66 -1.83 4.35 4.89
C GLU A 66 -3.35 4.37 5.10
N VAL A 67 -3.79 4.88 6.26
CA VAL A 67 -5.20 4.99 6.63
C VAL A 67 -5.63 6.45 6.54
N PHE A 68 -6.66 6.71 5.74
CA PHE A 68 -7.24 8.03 5.56
C PHE A 68 -8.59 8.11 6.28
N LEU A 69 -8.73 9.13 7.13
CA LEU A 69 -9.93 9.42 7.89
C LEU A 69 -10.37 10.85 7.60
N ARG A 70 -11.64 11.16 7.90
CA ARG A 70 -12.16 12.53 7.82
C ARG A 70 -11.34 13.43 8.73
N ALA A 71 -10.81 14.52 8.18
CA ALA A 71 -10.14 15.55 8.97
C ALA A 71 -11.14 16.14 9.98
N LYS A 72 -10.68 16.40 11.20
CA LYS A 72 -11.43 17.20 12.17
C LYS A 72 -10.92 18.63 12.09
N GLU A 73 -11.84 19.59 12.12
CA GLU A 73 -11.51 21.00 12.38
C GLU A 73 -10.87 21.17 13.77
#